data_AF-Q1AXA3-F1
#
_entry.id   AF-Q1AXA3-F1
#
_cell.length_a   1.000
_cell.length_b   1.000
_cell.length_c   1.000
_cell.angle_alpha   90.00
_cell.angle_beta   90.00
_cell.angle_gamma   90.00
#
_symmetry.space_group_name_H-M   'P 1'
#
loop_
_entity.id
_entity.type
_entity.pdbx_description
1 polymer ?
#
loop_
_entity_poly.entity_id
_entity_poly.type
_entity_poly.pdbx_seq_one_letter_code
_entity_poly.pdbx_strand_id
1 'polypeptide(L)'
;MMSRRRNAGENLISIRESRMWTQIRLAREAGVSPTTVSGIESGRIERPHFGTLRKLARALGVHPEDLLAPRRETSHREPLSLEWALSSAEDEFERSLEHAPLEGLRSLARALEQEMERLQRLYEALPGGSEQRRALKARIRRIAADSGSVEASILAHPDNRQHNPTTKPS
;
A
#
# COMPACT_ATOMS: atom_id res chain seq x y z
N MET A 1 0.16 -8.49 27.88
CA MET A 1 0.80 -8.81 26.58
C MET A 1 0.05 -10.00 25.97
N MET A 2 -1.08 -9.76 25.30
CA MET A 2 -1.89 -10.84 24.72
C MET A 2 -1.34 -11.23 23.34
N SER A 3 -1.06 -12.51 23.18
CA SER A 3 -0.41 -13.11 22.02
C SER A 3 -1.22 -12.88 20.74
N ARG A 4 -0.63 -12.22 19.73
CA ARG A 4 -1.20 -12.00 18.38
C ARG A 4 -1.30 -13.31 17.59
N ARG A 5 -2.12 -14.27 18.04
CA ARG A 5 -2.49 -15.43 17.22
C ARG A 5 -3.74 -15.09 16.42
N ARG A 6 -3.52 -14.59 15.21
CA ARG A 6 -4.55 -14.48 14.15
C ARG A 6 -5.14 -15.87 13.91
N ASN A 7 -6.47 -15.94 13.80
CA ASN A 7 -7.20 -17.20 13.77
C ASN A 7 -7.54 -17.62 12.33
N ALA A 8 -7.70 -18.92 12.09
CA ALA A 8 -8.09 -19.46 10.78
C ALA A 8 -9.49 -18.96 10.34
N GLY A 9 -10.29 -18.45 11.27
CA GLY A 9 -11.62 -17.91 11.02
C GLY A 9 -11.62 -16.64 10.18
N GLU A 10 -10.73 -15.69 10.48
CA GLU A 10 -10.61 -14.42 9.75
C GLU A 10 -10.26 -14.64 8.28
N ASN A 11 -9.28 -15.50 8.01
CA ASN A 11 -8.89 -15.85 6.64
C ASN A 11 -10.03 -16.58 5.91
N LEU A 12 -10.74 -17.47 6.62
CA LEU A 12 -11.89 -18.19 6.07
C LEU A 12 -13.03 -17.24 5.67
N ILE A 13 -13.35 -16.25 6.51
CA ILE A 13 -14.32 -15.19 6.21
C ILE A 13 -13.91 -14.43 4.95
N SER A 14 -12.67 -13.94 4.91
CA SER A 14 -12.17 -13.10 3.82
C SER A 14 -12.22 -13.81 2.47
N ILE A 15 -11.78 -15.07 2.39
CA ILE A 15 -11.78 -15.85 1.15
C ILE A 15 -13.20 -16.26 0.74
N ARG A 16 -14.09 -16.51 1.71
CA ARG A 16 -15.50 -16.81 1.45
C ARG A 16 -16.22 -15.60 0.85
N GLU A 17 -16.00 -14.42 1.42
CA GLU A 17 -16.69 -13.18 1.04
C GLU A 17 -16.19 -12.62 -0.30
N SER A 18 -14.91 -12.76 -0.62
CA SER A 18 -14.39 -12.41 -1.95
C SER A 18 -15.04 -13.22 -3.08
N ARG A 19 -15.67 -14.36 -2.74
CA ARG A 19 -16.45 -15.20 -3.65
C ARG A 19 -17.96 -14.98 -3.56
N MET A 20 -18.42 -14.06 -2.71
CA MET A 20 -19.82 -13.83 -2.39
C MET A 20 -20.54 -15.11 -1.91
N TRP A 21 -19.85 -15.95 -1.13
CA TRP A 21 -20.42 -17.19 -0.60
C TRP A 21 -21.00 -16.98 0.80
N THR A 22 -22.13 -17.63 1.09
CA THR A 22 -22.66 -17.74 2.45
C THR A 22 -21.96 -18.86 3.22
N GLN A 23 -22.02 -18.84 4.56
CA GLN A 23 -21.49 -19.94 5.39
C GLN A 23 -22.12 -21.29 5.04
N ILE A 24 -23.43 -21.30 4.76
CA ILE A 24 -24.19 -22.49 4.35
C ILE A 24 -23.65 -23.04 3.02
N ARG A 25 -23.39 -22.15 2.05
CA ARG A 25 -22.81 -22.55 0.77
C ARG A 25 -21.42 -23.16 0.95
N LEU A 26 -20.53 -22.49 1.69
CA LEU A 26 -19.19 -23.01 1.97
C LEU A 26 -19.25 -24.38 2.66
N ALA A 27 -20.12 -24.54 3.66
CA ALA A 27 -20.29 -25.81 4.37
C ALA A 27 -20.70 -26.95 3.42
N ARG A 28 -21.64 -26.67 2.52
CA ARG A 28 -22.10 -27.62 1.51
C ARG A 28 -20.99 -27.99 0.53
N GLU A 29 -20.29 -27.02 -0.05
CA GLU A 29 -19.21 -27.27 -1.01
C GLU A 29 -18.02 -28.02 -0.36
N ALA A 30 -17.75 -27.78 0.92
CA ALA A 30 -16.67 -28.43 1.67
C ALA A 30 -17.06 -29.79 2.29
N GLY A 31 -18.34 -30.16 2.28
CA GLY A 31 -18.82 -31.37 2.96
C GLY A 31 -18.53 -31.35 4.47
N VAL A 32 -18.82 -30.21 5.11
CA VAL A 32 -18.73 -30.00 6.57
C VAL A 32 -20.04 -29.41 7.11
N SER A 33 -20.24 -29.42 8.43
CA SER A 33 -21.43 -28.82 9.03
C SER A 33 -21.40 -27.27 8.95
N PRO A 34 -22.53 -26.60 8.70
CA PRO A 34 -22.63 -25.14 8.87
C PRO A 34 -22.21 -24.66 10.25
N THR A 35 -22.45 -25.45 11.31
CA THR A 35 -21.99 -25.13 12.67
C THR A 35 -20.49 -25.19 12.81
N THR A 36 -19.80 -26.03 12.03
CA THR A 36 -18.34 -26.07 11.97
C THR A 36 -17.81 -24.81 11.29
N VAL A 37 -18.37 -24.41 10.16
CA VAL A 37 -17.96 -23.16 9.48
C VAL A 37 -18.19 -21.95 10.40
N SER A 38 -19.40 -21.81 10.93
CA SER A 38 -19.73 -20.73 11.88
C SER A 38 -18.84 -20.75 13.13
N GLY A 39 -18.54 -21.93 13.68
CA GLY A 39 -17.65 -22.07 14.83
C GLY A 39 -16.21 -21.65 14.54
N ILE A 40 -15.70 -21.94 13.34
CA ILE A 40 -14.36 -21.51 12.92
C ILE A 40 -14.34 -20.00 12.67
N GLU A 41 -15.31 -19.47 11.91
CA GLU A 41 -15.39 -18.03 11.58
C GLU A 41 -15.59 -17.15 12.83
N SER A 42 -16.38 -17.60 13.80
CA SER A 42 -16.59 -16.87 15.07
C SER A 42 -15.44 -17.00 16.08
N GLY A 43 -14.43 -17.81 15.78
CA GLY A 43 -13.33 -18.10 16.72
C GLY A 43 -13.71 -19.06 17.86
N ARG A 44 -14.95 -19.53 17.94
CA ARG A 44 -15.36 -20.59 18.89
C ARG A 44 -14.52 -21.87 18.72
N ILE A 45 -14.11 -22.16 17.48
CA ILE A 45 -13.18 -23.22 17.13
C ILE A 45 -11.85 -22.55 16.74
N GLU A 46 -11.00 -22.28 17.74
CA GLU A 46 -9.70 -21.66 17.54
C GLU A 46 -8.71 -22.55 16.75
N ARG A 47 -8.84 -23.87 16.91
CA ARG A 47 -7.94 -24.88 16.32
C ARG A 47 -8.72 -25.94 15.56
N PRO A 48 -9.11 -25.66 14.31
CA PRO A 48 -9.81 -26.63 13.49
C PRO A 48 -8.88 -27.80 13.13
N HIS A 49 -9.41 -29.02 13.08
CA HIS A 49 -8.62 -30.20 12.70
C HIS A 49 -8.11 -30.06 11.26
N PHE A 50 -6.91 -30.57 10.97
CA PHE A 50 -6.29 -30.42 9.64
C PHE A 50 -7.16 -30.97 8.49
N GLY A 51 -7.91 -32.06 8.75
CA GLY A 51 -8.86 -32.61 7.78
C GLY A 51 -9.99 -31.65 7.42
N THR A 52 -10.48 -30.87 8.40
CA THR A 52 -11.51 -29.84 8.19
C THR A 52 -10.93 -28.66 7.40
N LEU A 53 -9.73 -28.20 7.73
CA LEU A 53 -9.04 -27.14 6.98
C LEU A 53 -8.82 -27.54 5.52
N ARG A 54 -8.40 -28.77 5.26
CA ARG A 54 -8.19 -29.26 3.90
C ARG A 54 -9.48 -29.30 3.08
N LYS A 55 -10.59 -29.72 3.69
CA LYS A 55 -11.91 -29.72 3.04
C LYS A 55 -12.36 -28.31 2.66
N LEU A 56 -12.22 -27.37 3.59
CA LEU A 56 -12.55 -25.96 3.38
C LEU A 56 -11.67 -25.33 2.30
N ALA A 57 -10.35 -25.51 2.39
CA ALA A 57 -9.39 -25.01 1.42
C ALA A 57 -9.66 -25.56 0.02
N ARG A 58 -9.95 -26.87 -0.09
CA ARG A 58 -10.31 -27.50 -1.37
C ARG A 58 -11.58 -26.91 -1.98
N ALA A 59 -12.64 -26.71 -1.19
CA ALA A 59 -13.87 -26.07 -1.67
C ALA A 59 -13.63 -24.61 -2.10
N LEU A 60 -12.72 -23.93 -1.41
CA LEU A 60 -12.29 -22.58 -1.73
C LEU A 60 -11.17 -22.54 -2.79
N GLY A 61 -10.71 -23.66 -3.36
CA GLY A 61 -9.65 -23.68 -4.37
C GLY A 61 -8.36 -22.96 -3.94
N VAL A 62 -8.02 -23.00 -2.65
CA VAL A 62 -6.80 -22.43 -2.06
C VAL A 62 -5.97 -23.53 -1.38
N HIS A 63 -4.73 -23.23 -1.00
CA HIS A 63 -3.93 -24.13 -0.19
C HIS A 63 -4.37 -24.09 1.29
N PRO A 64 -4.32 -25.20 2.04
CA PRO A 64 -4.64 -25.19 3.48
C PRO A 64 -3.82 -24.19 4.28
N GLU A 65 -2.59 -23.92 3.84
CA GLU A 65 -1.69 -22.93 4.38
C GLU A 65 -2.25 -21.50 4.23
N ASP A 66 -3.05 -21.20 3.21
CA ASP A 66 -3.65 -19.86 3.03
C ASP A 66 -4.69 -19.54 4.11
N LEU A 67 -5.35 -20.57 4.68
CA LEU A 67 -6.25 -20.41 5.82
C LEU A 67 -5.48 -20.16 7.13
N LEU A 68 -4.23 -20.61 7.21
CA LEU A 68 -3.37 -20.48 8.38
C LEU A 68 -2.34 -19.35 8.24
N ALA A 69 -2.18 -18.83 7.02
CA ALA A 69 -1.19 -17.82 6.71
C ALA A 69 -1.46 -16.63 7.62
N PRO A 70 -0.42 -16.03 8.23
CA PRO A 70 -0.61 -14.72 8.80
C PRO A 70 -1.16 -13.86 7.67
N ARG A 71 -2.33 -13.25 7.88
CA ARG A 71 -2.84 -12.24 6.95
C ARG A 71 -1.63 -11.36 6.67
N ARG A 72 -1.18 -11.35 5.41
CA ARG A 72 -0.29 -10.28 4.97
C ARG A 72 -1.13 -9.07 5.31
N GLU A 73 -0.73 -8.38 6.37
CA GLU A 73 -1.09 -7.00 6.52
C GLU A 73 -0.64 -6.44 5.18
N THR A 74 -1.57 -6.31 4.22
CA THR A 74 -1.56 -5.14 3.38
C THR A 74 -1.50 -4.05 4.42
N SER A 75 -0.28 -3.62 4.68
CA SER A 75 0.03 -2.55 5.58
C SER A 75 -0.87 -1.44 5.08
N HIS A 76 -2.00 -1.24 5.76
CA HIS A 76 -2.73 0.00 5.71
C HIS A 76 -1.79 1.00 6.39
N ARG A 77 -0.74 1.36 5.65
CA ARG A 77 -0.17 2.69 5.67
C ARG A 77 -1.39 3.57 5.53
N GLU A 78 -1.63 4.41 6.51
CA GLU A 78 -2.83 5.24 6.57
C GLU A 78 -3.15 5.81 5.18
N PRO A 79 -4.42 5.76 4.72
CA PRO A 79 -4.80 6.43 3.49
C PRO A 79 -4.27 7.85 3.51
N LEU A 80 -3.71 8.32 2.39
CA LEU A 80 -3.10 9.65 2.29
C LEU A 80 -1.76 9.78 3.06
N SER A 81 -1.05 8.68 3.25
CA SER A 81 0.38 8.68 3.57
C SER A 81 1.23 8.57 2.30
N LEU A 82 2.46 9.10 2.34
CA LEU A 82 3.44 8.97 1.25
C LEU A 82 3.71 7.49 0.91
N GLU A 83 3.80 6.68 1.97
CA GLU A 83 3.99 5.25 1.91
C GLU A 83 2.83 4.57 1.13
N TRP A 84 1.57 4.95 1.39
CA TRP A 84 0.40 4.47 0.66
C TRP A 84 0.40 4.91 -0.81
N ALA A 85 0.67 6.19 -1.08
CA ALA A 85 0.67 6.75 -2.43
C ALA A 85 1.66 6.02 -3.36
N LEU A 86 2.83 5.64 -2.84
CA LEU A 86 3.88 4.95 -3.61
C LEU A 86 3.62 3.45 -3.85
N SER A 87 2.70 2.84 -3.09
CA SER A 87 2.43 1.39 -3.18
C SER A 87 1.07 1.03 -3.76
N SER A 88 0.18 2.01 -3.94
CA SER A 88 -1.19 1.79 -4.43
C SER A 88 -1.19 1.65 -5.96
N ALA A 89 -2.15 0.89 -6.49
CA ALA A 89 -2.42 0.89 -7.93
C ALA A 89 -2.99 2.26 -8.35
N GLU A 90 -2.76 2.67 -9.60
CA GLU A 90 -3.18 3.97 -10.14
C GLU A 90 -4.69 4.21 -9.97
N ASP A 91 -5.52 3.26 -10.39
CA ASP A 91 -6.99 3.31 -10.18
C ASP A 91 -7.42 3.41 -8.71
N GLU A 92 -6.68 2.76 -7.80
CA GLU A 92 -6.99 2.77 -6.35
C GLU A 92 -6.62 4.12 -5.73
N PHE A 93 -5.50 4.67 -6.18
CA PHE A 93 -5.03 5.99 -5.80
C PHE A 93 -6.04 7.07 -6.24
N GLU A 94 -6.48 7.05 -7.50
CA GLU A 94 -7.46 8.01 -8.03
C GLU A 94 -8.79 7.98 -7.26
N ARG A 95 -9.42 6.80 -7.13
CA ARG A 95 -10.70 6.66 -6.40
C ARG A 95 -10.61 7.11 -4.95
N SER A 96 -9.45 6.89 -4.32
CA SER A 96 -9.21 7.30 -2.94
C SER A 96 -9.05 8.81 -2.81
N LEU A 97 -8.40 9.46 -3.78
CA LEU A 97 -8.29 10.92 -3.81
C LEU A 97 -9.64 11.60 -4.01
N GLU A 98 -10.52 11.05 -4.86
CA GLU A 98 -11.86 11.61 -5.13
C GLU A 98 -12.71 11.77 -3.87
N HIS A 99 -12.56 10.85 -2.91
CA HIS A 99 -13.35 10.81 -1.69
C HIS A 99 -12.54 11.20 -0.44
N ALA A 100 -11.31 11.69 -0.63
CA ALA A 100 -10.40 11.99 0.45
C ALA A 100 -10.88 13.20 1.28
N PRO A 101 -10.88 13.11 2.63
CA PRO A 101 -11.09 14.29 3.45
C PRO A 101 -9.94 15.28 3.22
N LEU A 102 -10.27 16.58 3.14
CA LEU A 102 -9.31 17.65 2.88
C LEU A 102 -8.13 17.66 3.88
N GLU A 103 -8.37 17.23 5.12
CA GLU A 103 -7.32 17.10 6.12
C GLU A 103 -6.28 16.04 5.76
N GLY A 104 -6.71 14.87 5.27
CA GLY A 104 -5.81 13.84 4.81
C GLY A 104 -5.02 14.27 3.56
N LEU A 105 -5.66 14.99 2.63
CA LEU A 105 -4.97 15.57 1.46
C LEU A 105 -3.87 16.55 1.88
N ARG A 106 -4.14 17.40 2.88
CA ARG A 106 -3.13 18.32 3.43
C ARG A 106 -1.98 17.58 4.11
N SER A 107 -2.26 16.49 4.83
CA SER A 107 -1.24 15.66 5.45
C SER A 107 -0.34 14.99 4.42
N LEU A 108 -0.93 14.44 3.34
CA LEU A 108 -0.18 13.87 2.23
C LEU A 108 0.72 14.90 1.55
N ALA A 109 0.18 16.09 1.26
CA ALA A 109 0.93 17.18 0.64
C ALA A 109 2.17 17.57 1.48
N ARG A 110 1.99 17.75 2.79
CA ARG A 110 3.10 18.04 3.72
C ARG A 110 4.15 16.94 3.76
N ALA A 111 3.72 15.67 3.72
CA ALA A 111 4.66 14.54 3.70
C ALA A 111 5.50 14.51 2.40
N LEU A 112 4.88 14.83 1.25
CA LEU A 112 5.57 14.96 -0.03
C LEU A 112 6.58 16.11 -0.04
N GLU A 113 6.21 17.27 0.52
CA GLU A 113 7.11 18.42 0.66
C GLU A 113 8.36 18.06 1.48
N GLN A 114 8.18 17.39 2.63
CA GLN A 114 9.28 16.97 3.49
C GLN A 114 10.22 15.96 2.82
N GLU A 115 9.66 15.00 2.07
CA GLU A 115 10.50 14.04 1.34
C GLU A 115 11.26 14.72 0.20
N MET A 116 10.63 15.69 -0.50
CA MET A 116 11.30 16.48 -1.52
C MET A 116 12.50 17.24 -0.96
N GLU A 117 12.34 17.91 0.20
CA GLU A 117 13.42 18.61 0.88
C GLU A 117 14.55 17.66 1.32
N ARG A 118 14.21 16.47 1.80
CA ARG A 118 15.18 15.43 2.16
C ARG A 118 15.97 14.96 0.94
N LEU A 119 15.29 14.65 -0.16
CA LEU A 119 15.93 14.23 -1.41
C LEU A 119 16.81 15.34 -1.99
N GLN A 120 16.36 16.60 -1.93
CA GLN A 120 17.15 17.75 -2.35
C GLN A 120 18.45 17.85 -1.54
N ARG A 121 18.39 17.74 -0.21
CA ARG A 121 19.59 17.76 0.65
C ARG A 121 20.56 16.63 0.33
N LEU A 122 20.04 15.41 0.13
CA LEU A 122 20.88 14.26 -0.25
C LEU A 122 21.55 14.47 -1.61
N TYR A 123 20.82 15.04 -2.57
CA TYR A 123 21.34 15.36 -3.89
C TYR A 123 22.42 16.46 -3.86
N GLU A 124 22.23 17.50 -3.05
CA GLU A 124 23.19 18.59 -2.87
C GLU A 124 24.47 18.12 -2.17
N ALA A 125 24.36 17.16 -1.24
CA ALA A 125 25.49 16.54 -0.57
C ALA A 125 26.38 15.69 -1.50
N LEU A 126 25.90 15.30 -2.68
CA LEU A 126 26.71 14.59 -3.67
C LEU A 126 27.74 15.54 -4.30
N PRO A 127 29.02 15.13 -4.41
CA PRO A 127 30.06 15.94 -5.02
C PRO A 127 29.64 16.46 -6.39
N GLY A 128 29.78 17.77 -6.59
CA GLY A 128 29.50 18.43 -7.86
C GLY A 128 30.26 17.75 -9.00
N GLY A 129 29.58 17.50 -10.12
CA GLY A 129 30.21 16.85 -11.29
C GLY A 129 30.43 15.34 -11.18
N SER A 130 30.13 14.70 -10.04
CA SER A 130 30.21 13.23 -9.90
C SER A 130 29.32 12.52 -10.93
N GLU A 131 29.74 11.32 -11.34
CA GLU A 131 28.95 10.47 -12.24
C GLU A 131 27.60 10.11 -11.62
N GLN A 132 27.57 9.88 -10.30
CA GLN A 132 26.34 9.61 -9.55
C GLN A 132 25.34 10.77 -9.66
N ARG A 133 25.81 12.02 -9.51
CA ARG A 133 24.97 13.21 -9.64
C ARG A 133 24.45 13.42 -11.06
N ARG A 134 25.28 13.10 -12.08
CA ARG A 134 24.89 13.13 -13.50
C ARG A 134 23.86 12.05 -13.84
N ALA A 135 24.05 10.82 -13.36
CA ALA A 135 23.14 9.70 -13.59
C ALA A 135 21.76 9.97 -12.95
N LEU A 136 21.73 10.51 -11.73
CA LEU A 136 20.50 10.86 -11.04
C LEU A 136 19.72 11.97 -11.79
N LYS A 137 20.40 13.02 -12.26
CA LYS A 137 19.82 14.07 -13.12
C LYS A 137 19.18 13.50 -14.40
N ALA A 138 19.87 12.59 -15.09
CA ALA A 138 19.36 11.99 -16.32
C ALA A 138 18.09 11.16 -16.07
N ARG A 139 18.04 10.45 -14.94
CA ARG A 139 16.89 9.64 -14.54
C ARG A 139 15.68 10.50 -14.15
N ILE A 140 15.89 11.59 -13.40
CA ILE A 140 14.82 12.57 -13.08
C ILE A 140 14.24 13.16 -14.36
N ARG A 141 15.08 13.59 -15.31
CA ARG A 141 14.62 14.14 -16.59
C ARG A 141 13.75 13.16 -17.37
N ARG A 142 14.11 11.87 -17.38
CA ARG A 142 13.33 10.82 -18.07
C ARG A 142 11.96 10.64 -17.41
N ILE A 143 11.93 10.52 -16.09
CA ILE A 143 10.68 10.36 -15.33
C ILE A 143 9.76 11.58 -15.54
N ALA A 144 10.30 12.80 -15.59
CA ALA A 144 9.53 14.01 -15.84
C ALA A 144 8.91 14.04 -17.26
N ALA A 145 9.65 13.55 -18.27
CA ALA A 145 9.14 13.42 -19.63
C ALA A 145 8.03 12.37 -19.73
N ASP A 146 8.21 11.22 -19.08
CA ASP A 146 7.26 10.10 -19.12
C ASP A 146 5.95 10.43 -18.38
N SER A 147 6.01 11.27 -17.34
CA SER A 147 4.85 11.70 -16.53
C SER A 147 4.13 12.95 -17.06
N GLY A 148 4.63 13.58 -18.12
CA GLY A 148 4.08 14.84 -18.65
C GLY A 148 4.17 16.03 -17.68
N SER A 149 4.91 15.91 -16.57
CA SER A 149 4.99 16.96 -15.54
C SER A 149 6.04 18.02 -15.91
N VAL A 150 5.54 19.21 -16.27
CA VAL A 150 6.36 20.40 -16.57
C VAL A 150 7.14 20.85 -15.33
N GLU A 151 6.55 20.74 -14.15
CA GLU A 151 7.16 21.14 -12.87
C GLU A 151 8.33 20.23 -12.47
N ALA A 152 8.19 18.90 -12.68
CA ALA A 152 9.29 17.95 -12.48
C ALA A 152 10.47 18.22 -13.45
N SER A 153 10.19 18.74 -14.65
CA SER A 153 11.21 19.14 -15.62
C SER A 153 11.95 20.41 -15.21
N ILE A 154 11.28 21.34 -14.51
CA ILE A 154 11.84 22.60 -14.00
C ILE A 154 12.73 22.35 -12.77
N LEU A 155 12.32 21.49 -11.84
CA LEU A 155 13.10 21.14 -10.63
C LEU A 155 14.44 20.47 -10.94
N ALA A 156 14.59 19.82 -12.10
CA ALA A 156 15.83 19.20 -12.54
C ALA A 156 16.89 20.21 -13.05
N HIS A 157 16.52 21.49 -13.25
CA HIS A 157 17.42 22.55 -13.72
C HIS A 157 18.03 23.35 -12.56
N PRO A 158 19.36 23.37 -12.41
CA PRO A 158 20.03 24.12 -11.33
C PRO A 158 20.08 25.65 -11.55
N ASP A 159 19.74 26.16 -12.74
CA ASP A 159 19.94 27.59 -13.09
C ASP A 159 18.79 28.53 -12.70
N ASN A 160 17.64 28.02 -12.21
CA ASN A 160 16.49 28.88 -11.93
C ASN A 160 16.43 29.45 -10.50
N ARG A 161 17.53 29.32 -9.71
CA ARG A 161 17.64 29.94 -8.38
C ARG A 161 18.55 31.18 -8.33
N GLN A 162 19.02 31.68 -9.47
CA GLN A 162 19.81 32.93 -9.53
C GLN A 162 19.24 33.93 -10.55
N HIS A 163 18.02 34.41 -10.32
CA HIS A 163 17.64 35.75 -10.79
C HIS A 163 16.54 36.35 -9.93
N ASN A 164 16.93 36.82 -8.74
CA ASN A 164 16.30 38.01 -8.19
C ASN A 164 17.42 39.03 -7.97
N PRO A 165 17.72 39.89 -8.97
CA PRO A 165 18.66 40.96 -8.76
C PRO A 165 18.04 41.94 -7.77
N THR A 166 18.71 42.05 -6.63
CA THR A 166 18.65 43.17 -5.70
C THR A 166 18.31 44.50 -6.38
N THR A 167 17.13 45.06 -6.05
CA THR A 167 16.87 46.50 -6.21
C THR A 167 16.71 47.16 -4.85
N LYS A 168 17.85 47.61 -4.32
CA LYS A 168 18.06 48.92 -3.68
C LYS A 168 19.53 49.28 -3.94
N PRO A 169 19.94 50.55 -4.09
CA PRO A 169 19.35 51.80 -3.58
C PRO A 169 19.17 52.86 -4.71
N SER A 170 18.59 54.06 -4.54
CA SER A 170 18.90 55.18 -3.62
C SER A 170 17.72 55.65 -2.78
#